data_AF-A0A9N9GDE7-F1
#
_entry.id   AF-A0A9N9GDE7-F1
#
_cell.length_a   1.000
_cell.length_b   1.000
_cell.length_c   1.000
_cell.angle_alpha   90.00
_cell.angle_beta   90.00
_cell.angle_gamma   90.00
#
_symmetry.space_group_name_H-M   'P 1'
#
loop_
_entity.id
_entity.type
_entity.pdbx_description
1 polymer ?
#
loop_
_entity_poly.entity_id
_entity_poly.type
_entity_poly.pdbx_seq_one_letter_code
_entity_poly.pdbx_strand_id
1 'polypeptide(L)'
;MFRSKLLLRHAKLSVTCLSPRVLPAIRLQHRLYASSYNRHVAGLNDEENALRETVHEFCNRELAPRASEIDKSNKFPRDMWAKFGEMGLLGITAPSEYGGLNLGYLEHTIVMEEISRASGSVALSYGAHSNLCVNQIVRNGNADQKKKYLPKLISGEHVGALAMSETGSGSDVVSMRLKAEKKSDYYILNGNKMWITNGPDADVLVVYAKTNFEAGAQGITAFLIEKGFKGFSTAQKLDKL
;
A
#
# COMPACT_ATOMS: atom_id res chain seq x y z
N MET A 1 -17.09 -29.13 40.72
CA MET A 1 -17.73 -29.26 42.04
C MET A 1 -16.85 -28.59 43.08
N PHE A 2 -17.03 -27.30 43.35
CA PHE A 2 -16.60 -26.64 44.59
C PHE A 2 -17.50 -25.42 44.79
N ARG A 3 -18.39 -25.51 45.77
CA ARG A 3 -19.33 -24.48 46.22
C ARG A 3 -18.71 -23.76 47.43
N SER A 4 -18.77 -22.44 47.47
CA SER A 4 -18.62 -21.66 48.71
C SER A 4 -19.53 -20.43 48.58
N LYS A 5 -20.78 -20.54 49.04
CA LYS A 5 -21.32 -20.09 50.34
C LYS A 5 -21.20 -18.58 50.58
N LEU A 6 -22.31 -17.95 50.19
CA LEU A 6 -22.84 -16.64 50.55
C LEU A 6 -22.88 -16.43 52.07
N LEU A 7 -22.40 -15.27 52.53
CA LEU A 7 -22.62 -14.76 53.90
C LEU A 7 -23.17 -13.33 53.77
N LEU A 8 -24.49 -13.19 53.92
CA LEU A 8 -25.16 -11.90 54.09
C LEU A 8 -24.82 -11.33 55.47
N ARG A 9 -24.25 -10.12 55.52
CA ARG A 9 -24.33 -9.25 56.70
C ARG A 9 -25.15 -8.01 56.35
N HIS A 10 -26.27 -7.85 57.05
CA HIS A 10 -27.06 -6.63 57.06
C HIS A 10 -26.30 -5.53 57.81
N ALA A 11 -26.06 -4.40 57.15
CA ALA A 11 -25.71 -3.16 57.81
C ALA A 11 -26.65 -2.06 57.29
N LYS A 12 -27.60 -1.65 58.14
CA LYS A 12 -28.35 -0.40 57.99
C LYS A 12 -27.51 0.72 58.61
N LEU A 13 -27.33 1.82 57.87
CA LEU A 13 -26.97 3.20 58.27
C LEU A 13 -26.58 3.89 56.95
N SER A 14 -26.88 5.14 56.61
CA SER A 14 -27.65 6.25 57.15
C SER A 14 -27.72 7.25 55.98
N VAL A 15 -28.88 7.82 55.69
CA VAL A 15 -29.05 8.80 54.60
C VAL A 15 -28.61 10.17 55.11
N THR A 16 -27.42 10.62 54.73
CA THR A 16 -26.99 12.02 54.89
C THR A 16 -25.99 12.43 53.80
N CYS A 17 -26.32 13.55 53.14
CA CYS A 17 -25.49 14.38 52.25
C CYS A 17 -25.05 13.81 50.88
N LEU A 18 -25.93 13.99 49.88
CA LEU A 18 -25.54 14.06 48.47
C LEU A 18 -24.84 15.41 48.21
N SER A 19 -23.53 15.41 48.01
CA SER A 19 -22.84 16.46 47.25
C SER A 19 -22.81 16.05 45.78
N PRO A 20 -23.18 16.91 44.81
CA PRO A 20 -23.09 16.57 43.40
C PRO A 20 -21.62 16.60 42.98
N ARG A 21 -20.93 15.46 43.04
CA ARG A 21 -19.67 15.28 42.31
C ARG A 21 -20.03 15.20 40.82
N VAL A 22 -19.64 16.25 40.12
CA VAL A 22 -19.67 16.34 38.66
C VAL A 22 -18.90 15.16 38.09
N LEU A 23 -19.62 14.18 37.54
CA LEU A 23 -19.05 13.20 36.63
C LEU A 23 -18.53 13.97 35.41
N PRO A 24 -17.28 13.81 34.98
CA PRO A 24 -16.88 14.37 33.71
C PRO A 24 -17.70 13.65 32.64
N ALA A 25 -18.58 14.39 31.98
CA ALA A 25 -19.25 13.92 30.78
C ALA A 25 -18.15 13.52 29.80
N ILE A 26 -17.96 12.21 29.59
CA ILE A 26 -17.24 11.69 28.44
C ILE A 26 -18.01 12.21 27.24
N ARG A 27 -17.57 13.32 26.67
CA ARG A 27 -18.01 13.76 25.36
C ARG A 27 -17.53 12.69 24.39
N LEU A 28 -18.41 11.73 24.10
CA LEU A 28 -18.33 10.96 22.88
C LEU A 28 -18.48 12.00 21.76
N GLN A 29 -17.37 12.58 21.30
CA GLN A 29 -17.35 13.32 20.05
C GLN A 29 -17.53 12.28 18.94
N HIS A 30 -18.76 11.79 18.76
CA HIS A 30 -19.21 11.43 17.44
C HIS A 30 -19.17 12.72 16.63
N ARG A 31 -18.02 13.02 16.01
CA ARG A 31 -18.07 13.80 14.79
C ARG A 31 -18.93 12.97 13.85
N LEU A 32 -20.19 13.34 13.71
CA LEU A 32 -20.99 12.95 12.58
C LEU A 32 -20.24 13.50 11.36
N TYR A 33 -19.35 12.70 10.80
CA TYR A 33 -18.86 12.94 9.45
C TYR A 33 -20.09 12.74 8.56
N ALA A 34 -20.80 13.84 8.29
CA ALA A 34 -21.75 13.85 7.20
C ALA A 34 -20.95 13.54 5.94
N SER A 35 -21.03 12.28 5.49
CA SER A 35 -20.35 11.87 4.29
C SER A 35 -20.98 12.62 3.12
N SER A 36 -20.20 13.42 2.41
CA SER A 36 -20.62 14.03 1.14
C SER A 36 -20.69 12.99 0.01
N TYR A 37 -20.39 11.72 0.30
CA TYR A 37 -20.43 10.65 -0.67
C TYR A 37 -21.87 10.28 -1.02
N ASN A 38 -22.29 10.69 -2.21
CA ASN A 38 -23.62 10.36 -2.73
C ASN A 38 -23.58 8.99 -3.43
N ARG A 39 -24.04 7.95 -2.72
CA ARG A 39 -24.07 6.57 -3.25
C ARG A 39 -24.88 6.45 -4.53
N HIS A 40 -25.97 7.21 -4.66
CA HIS A 40 -26.81 7.18 -5.86
C HIS A 40 -26.11 7.77 -7.08
N VAL A 41 -25.26 8.79 -6.90
CA VAL A 41 -24.45 9.37 -7.99
C VAL A 41 -23.23 8.50 -8.29
N ALA A 42 -22.61 7.92 -7.28
CA ALA A 42 -21.44 7.06 -7.45
C ALA A 42 -21.76 5.76 -8.19
N GLY A 43 -23.00 5.26 -8.09
CA GLY A 43 -23.46 4.09 -8.85
C GLY A 43 -22.80 2.77 -8.44
N LEU A 44 -22.20 2.72 -7.23
CA LEU A 44 -21.60 1.51 -6.70
C LEU A 44 -22.67 0.47 -6.34
N ASN A 45 -22.38 -0.80 -6.59
CA ASN A 45 -23.18 -1.90 -6.06
C ASN A 45 -22.94 -2.09 -4.55
N ASP A 46 -23.71 -2.98 -3.92
CA ASP A 46 -23.63 -3.18 -2.47
C ASP A 46 -22.27 -3.70 -1.99
N GLU A 47 -21.62 -4.58 -2.76
CA GLU A 47 -20.30 -5.13 -2.43
C GLU A 47 -19.19 -4.07 -2.56
N GLU A 48 -19.21 -3.31 -3.65
CA GLU A 48 -18.29 -2.18 -3.89
C GLU A 48 -18.44 -1.10 -2.82
N ASN A 49 -19.67 -0.78 -2.41
CA ASN A 49 -19.89 0.20 -1.35
C ASN A 49 -19.48 -0.35 0.04
N ALA A 50 -19.67 -1.64 0.30
CA ALA A 50 -19.18 -2.28 1.53
C ALA A 50 -17.64 -2.27 1.61
N LEU A 51 -16.96 -2.55 0.50
CA LEU A 51 -15.50 -2.40 0.38
C LEU A 51 -15.08 -0.97 0.67
N ARG A 52 -15.72 0.02 0.02
CA ARG A 52 -15.45 1.44 0.23
C ARG A 52 -15.58 1.82 1.71
N GLU A 53 -16.68 1.47 2.35
CA GLU A 53 -16.93 1.78 3.77
C GLU A 53 -15.89 1.15 4.68
N THR A 54 -15.55 -0.12 4.45
CA THR A 54 -14.53 -0.84 5.23
C THR A 54 -13.16 -0.15 5.12
N VAL A 55 -12.74 0.21 3.92
CA VAL A 55 -11.45 0.90 3.68
C VAL A 55 -11.49 2.32 4.24
N HIS A 56 -12.61 3.03 4.09
CA HIS A 56 -12.81 4.38 4.63
C HIS A 56 -12.66 4.41 6.15
N GLU A 57 -13.35 3.52 6.85
CA GLU A 57 -13.31 3.42 8.31
C GLU A 57 -11.90 3.05 8.80
N PHE A 58 -11.28 2.07 8.16
CA PHE A 58 -9.89 1.70 8.45
C PHE A 58 -8.94 2.88 8.26
N CYS A 59 -9.03 3.58 7.13
CA CYS A 59 -8.13 4.69 6.83
C CYS A 59 -8.32 5.86 7.79
N ASN A 60 -9.56 6.21 8.15
CA ASN A 60 -9.84 7.25 9.15
C ASN A 60 -9.29 6.90 10.54
N ARG A 61 -9.32 5.63 10.92
CA ARG A 61 -8.82 5.17 12.22
C ARG A 61 -7.30 5.05 12.26
N GLU A 62 -6.71 4.44 11.25
CA GLU A 62 -5.32 3.97 11.29
C GLU A 62 -4.34 4.88 10.53
N LEU A 63 -4.79 5.53 9.46
CA LEU A 63 -3.91 6.26 8.54
C LEU A 63 -4.05 7.79 8.67
N ALA A 64 -5.28 8.31 8.65
CA ALA A 64 -5.54 9.76 8.69
C ALA A 64 -4.87 10.47 9.89
N PRO A 65 -4.86 9.90 11.12
CA PRO A 65 -4.17 10.53 12.25
C PRO A 65 -2.64 10.63 12.09
N ARG A 66 -2.06 9.83 11.20
CA ARG A 66 -0.60 9.73 10.98
C ARG A 66 -0.13 10.47 9.74
N ALA A 67 -1.05 10.87 8.86
CA ALA A 67 -0.73 11.44 7.54
C ALA A 67 0.26 12.62 7.63
N SER A 68 -0.01 13.59 8.51
CA SER A 68 0.86 14.76 8.66
C SER A 68 2.28 14.41 9.13
N GLU A 69 2.45 13.41 9.99
CA GLU A 69 3.77 13.00 10.47
C GLU A 69 4.52 12.15 9.43
N ILE A 70 3.81 11.32 8.68
CA ILE A 70 4.37 10.57 7.55
C ILE A 70 4.94 11.55 6.52
N ASP A 71 4.20 12.59 6.19
CA ASP A 71 4.62 13.62 5.23
C ASP A 71 5.86 14.37 5.77
N LYS A 72 5.81 14.90 7.00
CA LYS A 72 6.92 15.66 7.60
C LYS A 72 8.20 14.86 7.77
N SER A 73 8.09 13.61 8.23
CA SER A 73 9.25 12.76 8.48
C SER A 73 9.85 12.17 7.21
N ASN A 74 9.08 12.18 6.11
CA ASN A 74 9.41 11.54 4.84
C ASN A 74 9.82 10.06 5.04
N LYS A 75 9.24 9.37 6.04
CA LYS A 75 9.50 7.96 6.33
C LYS A 75 8.42 7.08 5.70
N PHE A 76 8.83 5.97 5.11
CA PHE A 76 7.89 5.00 4.56
C PHE A 76 7.15 4.28 5.71
N PRO A 77 5.81 4.29 5.76
CA PRO A 77 5.04 3.66 6.84
C PRO A 77 4.95 2.15 6.61
N ARG A 78 6.05 1.41 6.80
CA ARG A 78 6.14 -0.03 6.50
C ARG A 78 5.10 -0.88 7.23
N ASP A 79 4.71 -0.48 8.43
CA ASP A 79 3.67 -1.15 9.21
C ASP A 79 2.28 -1.10 8.52
N MET A 80 2.00 -0.05 7.73
CA MET A 80 0.76 0.03 6.96
C MET A 80 0.69 -1.01 5.85
N TRP A 81 1.84 -1.43 5.29
CA TRP A 81 1.86 -2.49 4.27
C TRP A 81 1.41 -3.83 4.83
N ALA A 82 1.84 -4.19 6.03
CA ALA A 82 1.37 -5.41 6.70
C ALA A 82 -0.15 -5.35 6.92
N LYS A 83 -0.68 -4.22 7.44
CA LYS A 83 -2.12 -4.05 7.64
C LYS A 83 -2.90 -4.10 6.32
N PHE A 84 -2.40 -3.47 5.26
CA PHE A 84 -3.02 -3.54 3.93
C PHE A 84 -2.99 -4.96 3.36
N GLY A 85 -1.91 -5.71 3.59
CA GLY A 85 -1.80 -7.12 3.20
C GLY A 85 -2.77 -8.02 3.95
N GLU A 86 -2.93 -7.83 5.26
CA GLU A 86 -3.93 -8.54 6.10
C GLU A 86 -5.37 -8.31 5.61
N MET A 87 -5.66 -7.11 5.10
CA MET A 87 -6.95 -6.77 4.50
C MET A 87 -7.08 -7.23 3.03
N GLY A 88 -6.03 -7.78 2.42
CA GLY A 88 -6.00 -8.18 1.00
C GLY A 88 -5.86 -7.02 0.00
N LEU A 89 -5.69 -5.77 0.47
CA LEU A 89 -5.69 -4.57 -0.38
C LEU A 89 -4.47 -4.52 -1.31
N LEU A 90 -3.34 -5.10 -0.93
CA LEU A 90 -2.15 -5.11 -1.80
C LEU A 90 -2.28 -6.04 -3.02
N GLY A 91 -3.31 -6.89 -3.06
CA GLY A 91 -3.58 -7.86 -4.11
C GLY A 91 -5.01 -7.85 -4.63
N ILE A 92 -5.71 -6.71 -4.60
CA ILE A 92 -7.12 -6.58 -5.05
C ILE A 92 -7.36 -7.27 -6.40
N THR A 93 -6.55 -6.95 -7.40
CA THR A 93 -6.70 -7.48 -8.78
C THR A 93 -5.87 -8.73 -9.05
N ALA A 94 -5.13 -9.23 -8.05
CA ALA A 94 -4.27 -10.39 -8.23
C ALA A 94 -5.08 -11.70 -8.07
N PRO A 95 -4.71 -12.78 -8.78
CA PRO A 95 -5.38 -14.08 -8.64
C PRO A 95 -5.26 -14.65 -7.23
N SER A 96 -6.33 -15.32 -6.77
CA SER A 96 -6.39 -15.90 -5.42
C SER A 96 -5.39 -17.03 -5.18
N GLU A 97 -4.95 -17.74 -6.23
CA GLU A 97 -3.88 -18.74 -6.11
C GLU A 97 -2.54 -18.16 -5.60
N TYR A 98 -2.34 -16.84 -5.75
CA TYR A 98 -1.16 -16.13 -5.23
C TYR A 98 -1.46 -15.32 -3.95
N GLY A 99 -2.67 -15.47 -3.39
CA GLY A 99 -3.12 -14.74 -2.20
C GLY A 99 -3.90 -13.44 -2.47
N GLY A 100 -4.22 -13.14 -3.73
CA GLY A 100 -5.03 -11.97 -4.09
C GLY A 100 -6.54 -12.16 -3.96
N LEU A 101 -7.31 -11.10 -4.18
CA LEU A 101 -8.78 -11.13 -4.07
C LEU A 101 -9.50 -11.40 -5.39
N ASN A 102 -8.78 -11.38 -6.52
CA ASN A 102 -9.32 -11.61 -7.86
C ASN A 102 -10.53 -10.70 -8.21
N LEU A 103 -10.51 -9.47 -7.71
CA LEU A 103 -11.48 -8.41 -8.01
C LEU A 103 -11.05 -7.58 -9.22
N GLY A 104 -11.87 -6.60 -9.60
CA GLY A 104 -11.65 -5.72 -10.73
C GLY A 104 -10.86 -4.45 -10.40
N TYR A 105 -10.63 -3.65 -11.44
CA TYR A 105 -9.99 -2.35 -11.30
C TYR A 105 -10.88 -1.29 -10.67
N LEU A 106 -12.22 -1.46 -10.73
CA LEU A 106 -13.13 -0.56 -10.05
C LEU A 106 -12.91 -0.63 -8.52
N GLU A 107 -12.83 -1.83 -7.96
CA GLU A 107 -12.50 -2.06 -6.56
C GLU A 107 -11.13 -1.49 -6.20
N HIS A 108 -10.14 -1.67 -7.09
CA HIS A 108 -8.81 -1.08 -6.90
C HIS A 108 -8.87 0.45 -6.83
N THR A 109 -9.65 1.10 -7.71
CA THR A 109 -9.82 2.55 -7.70
C THR A 109 -10.55 3.05 -6.46
N ILE A 110 -11.56 2.32 -5.98
CA ILE A 110 -12.27 2.62 -4.73
C ILE A 110 -11.29 2.59 -3.55
N VAL A 111 -10.47 1.55 -3.44
CA VAL A 111 -9.45 1.44 -2.40
C VAL A 111 -8.45 2.60 -2.48
N MET A 112 -7.97 2.91 -3.69
CA MET A 112 -7.03 4.01 -3.89
C MET A 112 -7.63 5.37 -3.53
N GLU A 113 -8.90 5.61 -3.85
CA GLU A 113 -9.63 6.81 -3.48
C GLU A 113 -9.72 6.97 -1.96
N GLU A 114 -10.12 5.92 -1.24
CA GLU A 114 -10.29 5.98 0.21
C GLU A 114 -8.95 6.13 0.95
N ILE A 115 -7.87 5.49 0.50
CA ILE A 115 -6.52 5.74 1.04
C ILE A 115 -6.10 7.20 0.76
N SER A 116 -6.41 7.73 -0.44
CA SER A 116 -6.08 9.12 -0.82
C SER A 116 -6.78 10.15 0.06
N ARG A 117 -8.02 9.89 0.49
CA ARG A 117 -8.76 10.75 1.42
C ARG A 117 -8.05 10.88 2.78
N ALA A 118 -7.34 9.85 3.21
CA ALA A 118 -6.57 9.87 4.46
C ALA A 118 -5.15 10.39 4.28
N SER A 119 -4.44 9.96 3.23
CA SER A 119 -3.06 10.38 2.94
C SER A 119 -2.74 10.18 1.46
N GLY A 120 -2.52 11.29 0.74
CA GLY A 120 -2.14 11.24 -0.68
C GLY A 120 -0.76 10.61 -0.92
N SER A 121 0.20 10.81 -0.01
CA SER A 121 1.54 10.23 -0.13
C SER A 121 1.52 8.70 -0.01
N VAL A 122 0.77 8.16 0.96
CA VAL A 122 0.58 6.72 1.13
C VAL A 122 -0.24 6.12 -0.01
N ALA A 123 -1.26 6.82 -0.50
CA ALA A 123 -2.06 6.35 -1.64
C ALA A 123 -1.23 6.23 -2.92
N LEU A 124 -0.37 7.20 -3.22
CA LEU A 124 0.53 7.13 -4.38
C LEU A 124 1.50 5.95 -4.25
N SER A 125 2.04 5.75 -3.05
CA SER A 125 2.91 4.62 -2.72
C SER A 125 2.20 3.28 -2.88
N TYR A 126 0.94 3.18 -2.44
CA TYR A 126 0.06 2.02 -2.62
C TYR A 126 -0.20 1.73 -4.10
N GLY A 127 -0.52 2.75 -4.90
CA GLY A 127 -0.74 2.61 -6.34
C GLY A 127 0.51 2.12 -7.08
N ALA A 128 1.69 2.62 -6.70
CA ALA A 128 2.97 2.13 -7.25
C ALA A 128 3.23 0.65 -6.91
N HIS A 129 2.87 0.21 -5.71
CA HIS A 129 2.99 -1.19 -5.31
C HIS A 129 1.99 -2.09 -6.03
N SER A 130 0.70 -1.83 -5.82
CA SER A 130 -0.41 -2.72 -6.24
C SER A 130 -0.62 -2.72 -7.75
N ASN A 131 -0.48 -1.57 -8.42
CA ASN A 131 -0.69 -1.46 -9.85
C ASN A 131 0.63 -1.48 -10.64
N LEU A 132 1.60 -0.63 -10.29
CA LEU A 132 2.82 -0.57 -11.11
C LEU A 132 3.74 -1.79 -10.92
N CYS A 133 3.72 -2.46 -9.76
CA CYS A 133 4.55 -3.65 -9.53
C CYS A 133 3.75 -4.95 -9.61
N VAL A 134 2.79 -5.16 -8.70
CA VAL A 134 2.03 -6.42 -8.59
C VAL A 134 1.29 -6.74 -9.89
N ASN A 135 0.54 -5.79 -10.45
CA ASN A 135 -0.18 -6.03 -11.70
C ASN A 135 0.76 -6.33 -12.89
N GLN A 136 1.93 -5.71 -12.98
CA GLN A 136 2.89 -6.02 -14.05
C GLN A 136 3.40 -7.46 -13.97
N ILE A 137 3.65 -7.97 -12.75
CA ILE A 137 4.02 -9.38 -12.54
C ILE A 137 2.84 -10.31 -12.85
N VAL A 138 1.62 -9.95 -12.44
CA VAL A 138 0.41 -10.73 -12.76
C VAL A 138 0.21 -10.85 -14.28
N ARG A 139 0.35 -9.75 -15.02
CA ARG A 139 0.09 -9.73 -16.46
C ARG A 139 1.19 -10.39 -17.28
N ASN A 140 2.46 -10.14 -16.93
CA ASN A 140 3.59 -10.46 -17.81
C ASN A 140 4.53 -11.52 -17.24
N GLY A 141 4.40 -11.87 -15.96
CA GLY A 141 5.25 -12.88 -15.33
C GLY A 141 4.88 -14.30 -15.77
N ASN A 142 5.90 -15.16 -15.88
CA ASN A 142 5.68 -16.60 -15.98
C ASN A 142 5.26 -17.21 -14.63
N ALA A 143 4.90 -18.50 -14.62
CA ALA A 143 4.42 -19.18 -13.42
C ALA A 143 5.44 -19.13 -12.26
N ASP A 144 6.72 -19.33 -12.53
CA ASP A 144 7.77 -19.35 -11.50
C ASP A 144 7.99 -17.96 -10.89
N GLN A 145 7.98 -16.92 -11.72
CA GLN A 145 8.07 -15.52 -11.26
C GLN A 145 6.86 -15.15 -10.40
N LYS A 146 5.65 -15.51 -10.83
CA LYS A 146 4.42 -15.24 -10.08
C LYS A 146 4.44 -15.92 -8.71
N LYS A 147 4.74 -17.22 -8.67
CA LYS A 147 4.86 -18.00 -7.43
C LYS A 147 5.93 -17.43 -6.49
N LYS A 148 7.05 -16.97 -7.04
CA LYS A 148 8.15 -16.41 -6.25
C LYS A 148 7.82 -15.05 -5.63
N TYR A 149 7.26 -14.12 -6.41
CA TYR A 149 7.17 -12.72 -5.99
C TYR A 149 5.81 -12.31 -5.43
N LEU A 150 4.71 -12.80 -6.01
CA LEU A 150 3.36 -12.30 -5.67
C LEU A 150 2.97 -12.54 -4.21
N PRO A 151 3.16 -13.72 -3.60
CA PRO A 151 2.71 -13.95 -2.22
C PRO A 151 3.32 -12.98 -1.21
N LYS A 152 4.61 -12.65 -1.34
CA LYS A 152 5.30 -11.71 -0.46
C LYS A 152 4.89 -10.25 -0.71
N LEU A 153 4.63 -9.89 -1.97
CA LEU A 153 4.14 -8.56 -2.31
C LEU A 153 2.69 -8.35 -1.83
N ILE A 154 1.85 -9.39 -1.91
CA ILE A 154 0.43 -9.31 -1.54
C ILE A 154 0.24 -9.34 -0.03
N SER A 155 1.02 -10.14 0.70
CA SER A 155 1.02 -10.13 2.17
C SER A 155 1.58 -8.85 2.79
N GLY A 156 2.28 -8.02 2.01
CA GLY A 156 2.99 -6.84 2.51
C GLY A 156 4.34 -7.14 3.16
N GLU A 157 4.79 -8.40 3.14
CA GLU A 157 6.15 -8.77 3.55
C GLU A 157 7.18 -8.02 2.70
N HIS A 158 6.92 -7.84 1.41
CA HIS A 158 7.75 -7.09 0.48
C HIS A 158 7.02 -5.84 -0.03
N VAL A 159 7.79 -4.79 -0.34
CA VAL A 159 7.32 -3.59 -1.05
C VAL A 159 7.78 -3.63 -2.51
N GLY A 160 6.87 -3.28 -3.42
CA GLY A 160 7.09 -3.23 -4.85
C GLY A 160 7.29 -1.81 -5.38
N ALA A 161 8.09 -1.71 -6.45
CA ALA A 161 8.22 -0.50 -7.26
C ALA A 161 8.29 -0.81 -8.76
N LEU A 162 8.12 0.23 -9.58
CA LEU A 162 8.41 0.21 -11.02
C LEU A 162 9.37 1.35 -11.36
N ALA A 163 10.41 1.03 -12.12
CA ALA A 163 11.46 1.96 -12.48
C ALA A 163 11.60 2.12 -13.99
N MET A 164 11.16 3.26 -14.50
CA MET A 164 11.17 3.57 -15.92
C MET A 164 11.92 4.86 -16.23
N SER A 165 11.56 5.96 -15.55
CA SER A 165 12.12 7.29 -15.79
C SER A 165 13.60 7.42 -15.39
N GLU A 166 14.32 8.27 -16.09
CA GLU A 166 15.72 8.64 -15.82
C GLU A 166 15.86 10.17 -15.81
N THR A 167 17.00 10.68 -15.35
CA THR A 167 17.26 12.13 -15.32
C THR A 167 17.10 12.80 -16.69
N GLY A 168 17.49 12.10 -17.76
CA GLY A 168 17.34 12.56 -19.15
C GLY A 168 16.12 12.02 -19.90
N SER A 169 15.26 11.21 -19.26
CA SER A 169 14.08 10.60 -19.92
C SER A 169 12.89 10.52 -18.96
N GLY A 170 12.09 11.59 -18.97
CA GLY A 170 10.80 11.69 -18.26
C GLY A 170 9.63 11.36 -19.19
N SER A 171 9.11 12.38 -19.88
CA SER A 171 8.01 12.23 -20.86
C SER A 171 8.45 11.42 -22.09
N ASP A 172 9.66 11.65 -22.58
CA ASP A 172 10.28 10.81 -23.62
C ASP A 172 11.00 9.61 -23.01
N VAL A 173 10.20 8.67 -22.53
CA VAL A 173 10.72 7.51 -21.81
C VAL A 173 11.46 6.52 -22.72
N VAL A 174 11.18 6.54 -24.02
CA VAL A 174 11.78 5.62 -25.00
C VAL A 174 13.27 5.93 -25.22
N SER A 175 13.69 7.16 -24.94
CA SER A 175 15.08 7.62 -24.99
C SER A 175 15.93 7.24 -23.76
N MET A 176 15.40 6.40 -22.86
CA MET A 176 16.14 5.85 -21.73
C MET A 176 17.48 5.23 -22.13
N ARG A 177 18.48 5.35 -21.26
CA ARG A 177 19.87 4.96 -21.51
C ARG A 177 20.36 3.82 -20.62
N LEU A 178 19.65 3.45 -19.56
CA LEU A 178 20.00 2.28 -18.76
C LEU A 178 20.07 1.04 -19.67
N LYS A 179 21.26 0.47 -19.78
CA LYS A 179 21.59 -0.63 -20.69
C LYS A 179 21.47 -1.95 -19.96
N ALA A 180 20.83 -2.94 -20.57
CA ALA A 180 20.86 -4.34 -20.15
C ALA A 180 21.65 -5.15 -21.19
N GLU A 181 22.84 -5.61 -20.82
CA GLU A 181 23.70 -6.40 -21.69
C GLU A 181 23.61 -7.89 -21.32
N LYS A 182 23.25 -8.74 -22.28
CA LYS A 182 23.19 -10.19 -22.07
C LYS A 182 24.61 -10.76 -21.96
N LYS A 183 24.86 -11.53 -20.89
CA LYS A 183 26.06 -12.33 -20.68
C LYS A 183 25.63 -13.77 -20.40
N SER A 184 25.77 -14.64 -21.39
CA SER A 184 25.35 -16.06 -21.29
C SER A 184 23.89 -16.19 -20.80
N ASP A 185 23.72 -16.56 -19.52
CA ASP A 185 22.47 -16.86 -18.83
C ASP A 185 21.96 -15.70 -17.94
N TYR A 186 22.68 -14.57 -17.85
CA TYR A 186 22.26 -13.40 -17.09
C TYR A 186 22.36 -12.09 -17.89
N TYR A 187 21.85 -11.01 -17.32
CA TYR A 187 22.00 -9.65 -17.84
C TYR A 187 22.77 -8.78 -16.85
N ILE A 188 23.63 -7.91 -17.37
CA ILE A 188 24.26 -6.84 -16.60
C ILE A 188 23.53 -5.54 -16.93
N LEU A 189 22.90 -4.94 -15.93
CA LEU A 189 22.25 -3.65 -16.05
C LEU A 189 23.21 -2.55 -15.60
N ASN A 190 23.45 -1.55 -16.45
CA ASN A 190 24.31 -0.40 -16.16
C ASN A 190 23.58 0.90 -16.49
N GLY A 191 23.48 1.78 -15.50
CA GLY A 191 22.79 3.07 -15.59
C GLY A 191 22.05 3.40 -14.30
N ASN A 192 21.25 4.46 -14.35
CA ASN A 192 20.48 4.93 -13.19
C ASN A 192 19.04 5.19 -13.59
N LYS A 193 18.12 4.97 -12.65
CA LYS A 193 16.72 5.43 -12.74
C LYS A 193 16.50 6.59 -11.77
N MET A 194 15.47 7.38 -12.01
CA MET A 194 15.15 8.58 -11.23
C MET A 194 13.64 8.70 -11.05
N TRP A 195 13.21 9.32 -9.95
CA TRP A 195 11.78 9.52 -9.62
C TRP A 195 11.01 8.23 -9.29
N ILE A 196 11.70 7.25 -8.72
CA ILE A 196 11.10 5.93 -8.44
C ILE A 196 10.35 5.96 -7.11
N THR A 197 9.02 6.01 -7.18
CA THR A 197 8.14 5.81 -6.01
C THR A 197 8.45 4.46 -5.37
N ASN A 198 8.55 4.46 -4.04
CA ASN A 198 8.99 3.33 -3.20
C ASN A 198 10.44 2.89 -3.41
N GLY A 199 11.21 3.49 -4.33
CA GLY A 199 12.54 3.03 -4.72
C GLY A 199 13.51 2.71 -3.56
N PRO A 200 13.68 3.60 -2.56
CA PRO A 200 14.55 3.34 -1.41
C PRO A 200 14.10 2.16 -0.51
N ASP A 201 12.79 1.92 -0.47
CA ASP A 201 12.13 1.00 0.46
C ASP A 201 11.70 -0.32 -0.19
N ALA A 202 11.74 -0.40 -1.53
CA ALA A 202 11.28 -1.54 -2.30
C ALA A 202 12.23 -2.75 -2.18
N ASP A 203 11.62 -3.91 -2.03
CA ASP A 203 12.30 -5.21 -2.00
C ASP A 203 12.39 -5.82 -3.42
N VAL A 204 11.39 -5.53 -4.26
CA VAL A 204 11.30 -6.00 -5.66
C VAL A 204 10.93 -4.83 -6.57
N LEU A 205 11.65 -4.69 -7.69
CA LEU A 205 11.45 -3.63 -8.66
C LEU A 205 11.23 -4.20 -10.06
N VAL A 206 10.25 -3.67 -10.78
CA VAL A 206 10.10 -3.87 -12.23
C VAL A 206 10.90 -2.77 -12.92
N VAL A 207 12.09 -3.09 -13.45
CA VAL A 207 13.02 -2.13 -14.05
C VAL A 207 13.01 -2.24 -15.57
N TYR A 208 12.76 -1.15 -16.26
CA TYR A 208 12.82 -1.08 -17.72
C TYR A 208 14.23 -0.67 -18.17
N ALA A 209 14.80 -1.42 -19.12
CA ALA A 209 16.15 -1.21 -19.63
C ALA A 209 16.23 -1.45 -21.14
N LYS A 210 17.18 -0.81 -21.81
CA LYS A 210 17.49 -1.04 -23.23
C LYS A 210 18.34 -2.30 -23.40
N THR A 211 17.81 -3.28 -24.11
CA THR A 211 18.55 -4.45 -24.62
C THR A 211 19.05 -4.23 -26.04
N ASN A 212 18.39 -3.34 -26.81
CA ASN A 212 18.82 -2.91 -28.13
C ASN A 212 18.56 -1.40 -28.32
N PHE A 213 19.60 -0.61 -28.56
CA PHE A 213 19.44 0.84 -28.75
C PHE A 213 18.84 1.22 -30.10
N GLU A 214 19.11 0.42 -31.14
CA GLU A 214 18.69 0.68 -32.51
C GLU A 214 17.21 0.33 -32.75
N ALA A 215 16.62 -0.51 -31.90
CA ALA A 215 15.23 -0.96 -32.04
C ALA A 215 14.19 0.00 -31.43
N GLY A 216 14.56 1.23 -31.07
CA GLY A 216 13.64 2.21 -30.49
C GLY A 216 12.88 1.63 -29.29
N ALA A 217 11.55 1.76 -29.28
CA ALA A 217 10.70 1.23 -28.20
C ALA A 217 10.74 -0.30 -28.07
N GLN A 218 10.92 -1.02 -29.19
CA GLN A 218 10.98 -2.49 -29.20
C GLN A 218 12.29 -3.03 -28.59
N GLY A 219 13.30 -2.17 -28.43
CA GLY A 219 14.55 -2.51 -27.78
C GLY A 219 14.54 -2.40 -26.25
N ILE A 220 13.36 -2.25 -25.64
CA ILE A 220 13.19 -2.11 -24.18
C ILE A 220 12.67 -3.42 -23.60
N THR A 221 13.25 -3.83 -22.48
CA THR A 221 12.87 -5.05 -21.75
C THR A 221 12.67 -4.72 -20.27
N ALA A 222 11.66 -5.34 -19.66
CA ALA A 222 11.42 -5.24 -18.22
C ALA A 222 12.14 -6.38 -17.48
N PHE A 223 12.77 -6.04 -16.36
CA PHE A 223 13.52 -6.95 -15.50
C PHE A 223 12.97 -6.90 -14.08
N LEU A 224 12.90 -8.05 -13.41
CA LEU A 224 12.63 -8.11 -11.97
C LEU A 224 13.96 -8.04 -11.24
N ILE A 225 14.15 -6.99 -10.45
CA ILE A 225 15.37 -6.72 -9.67
C ILE A 225 15.03 -6.78 -8.18
N GLU A 226 15.84 -7.50 -7.41
CA GLU A 226 15.72 -7.56 -5.95
C GLU A 226 16.74 -6.63 -5.29
N LYS A 227 16.37 -6.04 -4.14
CA LYS A 227 17.23 -5.13 -3.38
C LYS A 227 18.60 -5.71 -3.02
N GLY A 228 18.72 -7.04 -2.91
CA GLY A 228 19.96 -7.74 -2.58
C GLY A 228 20.86 -8.10 -3.76
N PHE A 229 20.46 -7.80 -5.01
CA PHE A 229 21.28 -8.15 -6.17
C PHE A 229 22.60 -7.38 -6.17
N LYS A 230 23.70 -8.09 -6.47
CA LYS A 230 25.05 -7.50 -6.51
C LYS A 230 25.09 -6.35 -7.52
N GLY A 231 25.55 -5.19 -7.06
CA GLY A 231 25.66 -3.97 -7.87
C GLY A 231 24.40 -3.10 -7.90
N PHE A 232 23.26 -3.60 -7.40
CA PHE A 232 22.09 -2.75 -7.18
C PHE A 232 22.30 -1.88 -5.93
N SER A 233 21.96 -0.61 -6.03
CA SER A 233 21.95 0.32 -4.91
C SER A 233 20.89 1.40 -5.13
N THR A 234 20.45 2.01 -4.04
CA THR A 234 19.50 3.12 -4.07
C THR A 234 20.23 4.40 -3.70
N ALA A 235 19.99 5.48 -4.45
CA ALA A 235 20.47 6.80 -4.09
C ALA A 235 19.77 7.33 -2.82
N GLN A 236 20.25 8.46 -2.29
CA GLN A 236 19.60 9.16 -1.19
C GLN A 236 18.12 9.39 -1.49
N LYS A 237 17.28 9.15 -0.49
CA LYS A 237 15.86 9.49 -0.56
C LYS A 237 15.70 10.99 -0.80
N LEU A 238 14.99 11.35 -1.87
CA LEU A 238 14.76 12.75 -2.23
C LEU A 238 13.86 13.42 -1.19
N ASP A 239 14.26 14.61 -0.79
CA ASP A 239 13.40 15.53 -0.06
C ASP A 239 12.50 16.25 -1.05
N LYS A 240 11.19 16.15 -0.85
CA LYS A 240 10.16 16.56 -1.80
C LYS A 240 9.09 17.32 -1.03
N LEU A 241 9.42 18.56 -0.68
CA LEU A 241 8.71 19.54 0.17
C LEU A 241 8.90 19.34 1.68
#